data_AF-A0A4Y2JGW6-F1
#
_entry.id   AF-A0A4Y2JGW6-F1
#
_cell.length_a   1.000
_cell.length_b   1.000
_cell.length_c   1.000
_cell.angle_alpha   90.00
_cell.angle_beta   90.00
_cell.angle_gamma   90.00
#
_symmetry.space_group_name_H-M   'P 1'
#
loop_
_entity.id
_entity.type
_entity.pdbx_description
1 polymer ?
#
loop_
_entity_poly.entity_id
_entity_poly.type
_entity_poly.pdbx_seq_one_letter_code
_entity_poly.pdbx_strand_id
1 'polypeptide(L)'
;MRQLSLEVINNIPSRVLEFYTDGSKSDSGRTASVVYVKAEDGLVFRCRFRNPDNCSVFRSELLAIREAWISPVVLKLATPIFRRTAKAQCNT
;
A
#
# COMPACT_ATOMS: atom_id res chain seq x y z
N MET A 1 34.26 17.93 -16.41
CA MET A 1 32.95 17.26 -16.24
C MET A 1 32.23 17.89 -15.06
N ARG A 2 30.96 18.30 -15.21
CA ARG A 2 30.18 18.87 -14.11
C ARG A 2 29.73 17.73 -13.20
N GLN A 3 30.19 17.75 -11.95
CA GLN A 3 29.74 16.83 -10.91
C GLN A 3 28.29 17.18 -10.59
N LEU A 4 27.35 16.31 -10.96
CA LEU A 4 25.95 16.45 -10.57
C LEU A 4 25.90 16.29 -9.06
N SER A 5 25.43 17.34 -8.38
CA SER A 5 25.24 17.40 -6.94
C SER A 5 24.32 16.26 -6.50
N LEU A 6 24.88 15.29 -5.76
CA LEU A 6 24.10 14.46 -4.85
C LEU A 6 23.62 15.38 -3.72
N GLU A 7 22.50 16.07 -3.93
CA GLU A 7 21.74 16.62 -2.82
C GLU A 7 21.27 15.43 -1.99
N VAL A 8 21.95 15.20 -0.87
CA VAL A 8 21.49 14.25 0.13
C VAL A 8 20.14 14.75 0.60
N ILE A 9 19.08 13.96 0.35
CA ILE A 9 17.71 14.26 0.78
C ILE A 9 17.64 14.06 2.30
N ASN A 10 18.28 14.94 3.06
CA ASN A 10 18.37 14.87 4.52
C ASN A 10 17.11 15.40 5.22
N ASN A 11 16.14 15.90 4.47
CA ASN A 11 14.88 16.44 4.98
C ASN A 11 13.69 15.54 4.62
N ILE A 12 13.82 14.22 4.84
CA ILE A 12 12.66 13.33 4.81
C ILE A 12 11.79 13.71 6.02
N PRO A 13 10.54 14.15 5.83
CA PRO A 13 9.66 14.50 6.95
C PRO A 13 9.50 13.31 7.90
N SER A 14 9.45 13.57 9.21
CA SER A 14 9.26 12.59 10.30
C SER A 14 7.83 11.98 10.32
N ARG A 15 7.22 11.80 9.16
CA ARG A 15 5.90 11.19 9.00
C ARG A 15 6.04 10.08 7.97
N VAL A 16 6.76 9.04 8.36
CA VAL A 16 6.95 7.87 7.52
C VAL A 16 5.71 6.99 7.61
N LEU A 17 5.13 6.68 6.45
CA LEU A 17 4.19 5.58 6.30
C LEU A 17 4.98 4.41 5.71
N GLU A 18 5.01 3.30 6.43
CA GLU A 18 5.61 2.06 5.94
C GLU A 18 4.53 1.25 5.22
N PHE A 19 4.76 0.97 3.94
CA PHE A 19 3.88 0.15 3.11
C PHE A 19 4.49 -1.22 2.90
N TYR A 20 3.70 -2.26 3.18
CA TYR A 20 4.03 -3.65 2.93
C TYR A 20 2.98 -4.19 1.98
N THR A 21 3.41 -4.67 0.82
CA THR A 21 2.53 -5.20 -0.21
C THR A 21 2.83 -6.66 -0.44
N ASP A 22 1.79 -7.42 -0.74
CA ASP A 22 1.93 -8.84 -1.11
C ASP A 22 0.95 -9.19 -2.22
N GLY A 23 1.37 -10.10 -3.09
CA GLY A 23 0.56 -10.69 -4.15
C GLY A 23 0.50 -12.20 -3.94
N SER A 24 -0.69 -12.79 -3.98
CA SER A 24 -0.85 -14.23 -3.76
C SER A 24 -1.66 -14.89 -4.87
N LYS A 25 -1.37 -16.18 -5.06
CA LYS A 25 -2.09 -17.07 -5.97
C LYS A 25 -2.26 -18.43 -5.30
N SER A 26 -3.49 -18.95 -5.29
CA SER A 26 -3.78 -20.32 -4.87
C SER A 26 -3.59 -21.31 -6.03
N ASP A 27 -3.46 -22.59 -5.70
CA ASP A 27 -3.35 -23.66 -6.70
C ASP A 27 -4.57 -23.75 -7.62
N SER A 28 -5.76 -23.38 -7.11
CA SER A 28 -7.00 -23.25 -7.89
C SER A 28 -7.04 -22.05 -8.82
N GLY A 29 -5.98 -21.26 -8.89
CA GLY A 29 -5.86 -20.11 -9.76
C GLY A 29 -6.42 -18.80 -9.20
N ARG A 30 -7.02 -18.83 -8.00
CA ARG A 30 -7.52 -17.61 -7.34
C ARG A 30 -6.35 -16.73 -6.92
N THR A 31 -6.52 -15.44 -7.06
CA THR A 31 -5.46 -14.46 -6.80
C THR A 31 -5.98 -13.30 -5.97
N ALA A 32 -5.11 -12.77 -5.12
CA ALA A 32 -5.41 -11.64 -4.26
C ALA A 32 -4.19 -10.74 -4.09
N SER A 33 -4.45 -9.52 -3.66
CA SER A 33 -3.45 -8.54 -3.28
C SER A 33 -3.69 -8.09 -1.85
N VAL A 34 -2.63 -7.82 -1.12
CA VAL A 34 -2.70 -7.29 0.25
C VAL A 34 -1.84 -6.06 0.36
N VAL A 35 -2.38 -5.06 1.06
CA VAL A 35 -1.64 -3.86 1.47
C VAL A 35 -1.73 -3.75 2.98
N TYR A 36 -0.59 -3.59 3.63
CA TYR A 36 -0.48 -3.31 5.04
C TYR A 36 0.30 -2.02 5.21
N VAL A 37 -0.28 -1.07 5.94
CA VAL A 37 0.31 0.24 6.18
C VAL A 37 0.48 0.44 7.66
N LYS A 38 1.67 0.85 8.07
CA LYS A 38 1.98 1.21 9.44
C LYS A 38 2.41 2.67 9.49
N ALA A 39 1.76 3.44 10.36
CA ALA A 39 2.16 4.80 10.68
C ALA A 39 3.01 4.82 11.96
N GLU A 40 3.84 5.85 12.11
CA GLU A 40 4.69 6.06 13.29
C GLU A 40 3.88 6.14 14.61
N ASP A 41 2.65 6.65 14.56
CA ASP A 41 1.76 6.74 15.74
C ASP A 41 1.12 5.39 16.14
N GLY A 42 1.58 4.29 15.54
CA GLY A 42 1.11 2.93 15.81
C GLY A 42 -0.20 2.58 15.10
N LEU A 43 -0.76 3.48 14.29
CA LEU A 43 -1.92 3.16 13.47
C LEU A 43 -1.53 2.15 12.39
N VAL A 44 -2.32 1.09 12.32
CA VAL A 44 -2.16 0.01 11.35
C VAL A 44 -3.41 -0.09 10.50
N PHE A 45 -3.19 -0.15 9.19
CA PHE A 45 -4.25 -0.37 8.21
C PHE A 45 -3.93 -1.59 7.35
N ARG A 46 -4.94 -2.39 7.07
CA ARG A 46 -4.81 -3.57 6.20
C ARG A 46 -5.94 -3.63 5.21
N CYS A 47 -5.60 -3.74 3.93
CA CYS A 47 -6.55 -4.03 2.87
C CYS A 47 -6.24 -5.32 2.15
N ARG A 48 -7.31 -5.97 1.69
CA ARG A 48 -7.24 -7.13 0.81
C ARG A 48 -8.10 -6.86 -0.41
N PHE A 49 -7.58 -7.20 -1.57
CA PHE A 49 -8.25 -7.03 -2.84
C PHE A 49 -8.36 -8.37 -3.54
N ARG A 50 -9.54 -8.65 -4.09
CA ARG A 50 -9.72 -9.78 -4.99
C ARG A 50 -9.26 -9.39 -6.40
N ASN A 51 -8.27 -10.11 -6.92
CA ASN A 51 -7.83 -9.94 -8.30
C ASN A 51 -8.62 -10.85 -9.23
N PRO A 52 -8.71 -10.54 -10.54
CA PRO A 52 -9.22 -11.48 -11.54
C PRO A 52 -8.49 -12.82 -11.46
N ASP A 53 -9.20 -13.92 -11.68
CA ASP A 53 -8.59 -15.24 -11.65
C ASP A 53 -7.45 -15.39 -12.64
N ASN A 54 -6.50 -16.23 -12.25
CA ASN A 54 -5.32 -16.55 -13.04
C ASN A 54 -4.35 -15.39 -13.30
N CYS A 55 -4.38 -14.33 -12.49
CA CYS A 55 -3.24 -13.41 -12.42
C CYS A 55 -1.97 -14.16 -12.00
N SER A 56 -0.80 -13.65 -12.41
CA SER A 56 0.46 -14.06 -11.81
C SER A 56 0.61 -13.44 -10.42
N VAL A 57 1.45 -14.05 -9.59
CA VAL A 57 1.87 -13.48 -8.30
C VAL A 57 2.45 -12.07 -8.51
N PHE A 58 3.34 -11.92 -9.49
CA PHE A 58 3.95 -10.63 -9.84
C PHE A 58 2.92 -9.56 -10.21
N ARG A 59 1.92 -9.89 -11.03
CA ARG A 59 0.85 -8.93 -11.37
C ARG A 59 0.01 -8.55 -10.15
N SER A 60 -0.24 -9.50 -9.25
CA SER A 60 -0.97 -9.24 -8.01
C SER A 60 -0.18 -8.29 -7.08
N GLU A 61 1.14 -8.42 -7.03
CA GLU A 61 1.98 -7.51 -6.26
C GLU A 61 2.00 -6.09 -6.86
N LEU A 62 2.09 -5.95 -8.18
CA LEU A 62 1.98 -4.64 -8.86
C LEU A 62 0.62 -3.98 -8.60
N LEU A 63 -0.47 -4.76 -8.58
CA LEU A 63 -1.79 -4.27 -8.20
C LEU A 63 -1.83 -3.82 -6.74
N ALA A 64 -1.18 -4.54 -5.82
CA ALA A 64 -1.06 -4.13 -4.42
C ALA A 64 -0.35 -2.77 -4.29
N ILE A 65 0.76 -2.57 -5.00
CA ILE A 65 1.50 -1.29 -5.02
C ILE A 65 0.64 -0.18 -5.62
N ARG A 66 -0.05 -0.45 -6.73
CA ARG A 66 -0.96 0.50 -7.36
C ARG A 66 -2.06 0.93 -6.39
N GLU A 67 -2.67 -0.02 -5.68
CA GLU A 67 -3.72 0.29 -4.70
C GLU A 67 -3.17 1.00 -3.46
N ALA A 68 -1.95 0.65 -3.01
CA ALA A 68 -1.30 1.36 -1.92
C ALA A 68 -1.01 2.82 -2.28
N TRP A 69 -0.59 3.11 -3.51
CA TRP A 69 -0.10 4.45 -3.82
C TRP A 69 -1.13 5.37 -4.49
N ILE A 70 -2.01 4.81 -5.32
CA ILE A 70 -2.92 5.56 -6.19
C ILE A 70 -4.37 5.54 -5.65
N SER A 71 -4.72 4.56 -4.81
CA SER A 71 -6.09 4.40 -4.33
C SER A 71 -6.43 5.40 -3.20
N PRO A 72 -7.69 5.88 -3.12
CA PRO A 72 -8.18 6.69 -2.01
C PRO A 72 -8.02 6.03 -0.64
N VAL A 73 -7.79 4.71 -0.60
CA VAL A 73 -7.54 3.92 0.61
C VAL A 73 -6.40 4.48 1.46
N VAL A 74 -5.33 4.97 0.83
CA VAL A 74 -4.17 5.56 1.54
C VAL A 74 -4.35 7.05 1.80
N LEU A 75 -5.07 7.77 0.93
CA LEU A 75 -5.57 9.12 1.22
C LEU A 75 -6.48 9.18 2.47
N LYS A 76 -7.21 8.11 2.78
CA LYS A 76 -8.01 7.98 4.01
C LYS A 76 -7.18 7.87 5.29
N LEU A 77 -5.91 7.46 5.20
CA LEU A 77 -4.98 7.44 6.34
C LEU A 77 -4.28 8.78 6.56
N ALA A 78 -4.08 9.55 5.48
CA ALA A 78 -3.46 10.87 5.51
C ALA A 78 -4.38 11.98 6.05
N THR A 79 -5.70 11.75 6.13
CA THR A 79 -6.68 12.74 6.62
C THR A 79 -7.24 12.36 8.01
N PRO A 80 -7.24 13.28 9.00
CA PRO A 80 -7.71 12.99 10.38
C PRO A 80 -9.17 12.51 10.45
N ILE A 81 -10.01 12.94 9.50
CA ILE A 81 -11.45 12.69 9.46
C ILE A 81 -11.78 11.20 9.24
N PHE A 82 -10.93 10.45 8.52
CA PHE A 82 -11.18 9.05 8.17
C PHE A 82 -10.51 8.03 9.11
N ARG A 83 -9.69 8.48 10.08
CA ARG A 83 -9.07 7.61 11.11
C ARG A 83 -10.11 6.83 11.94
N ARG A 84 -11.35 7.31 12.05
CA ARG A 84 -12.44 6.63 12.78
C ARG A 84 -13.20 5.58 11.95
N THR A 85 -13.13 5.63 10.63
CA THR A 85 -13.94 4.80 9.72
C THR A 85 -13.13 3.72 8.98
N ALA A 86 -11.80 3.75 9.03
CA ALA A 86 -10.92 2.79 8.34
C ALA A 86 -11.10 1.31 8.76
N LYS A 87 -11.71 1.03 9.92
CA LYS A 87 -12.10 -0.35 10.31
C LYS A 87 -13.19 -0.97 9.42
N ALA A 88 -13.92 -0.16 8.63
CA ALA A 88 -15.14 -0.60 7.95
C ALA A 88 -15.01 -0.81 6.42
N GLN A 89 -13.89 -0.46 5.78
CA GLN A 89 -13.79 -0.43 4.31
C GLN A 89 -12.57 -1.16 3.76
N CYS A 90 -12.46 -2.47 4.01
CA CYS A 90 -11.71 -3.38 3.14
C CYS A 90 -12.42 -4.73 3.09
N ASN A 91 -13.64 -4.71 2.53
CA ASN A 91 -14.24 -5.89 1.93
C ASN A 91 -14.46 -5.53 0.46
N THR A 92 -13.74 -6.21 -0.43
CA THR A 92 -14.22 -6.47 -1.80
C THR A 92 -14.74 -7.88 -1.83
#